data_AF-A0A3D1LNL4-F1
#
_entry.id   AF-A0A3D1LNL4-F1
#
_cell.length_a   1.000
_cell.length_b   1.000
_cell.length_c   1.000
_cell.angle_alpha   90.00
_cell.angle_beta   90.00
_cell.angle_gamma   90.00
#
_symmetry.space_group_name_H-M   'P 1'
#
loop_
_entity.id
_entity.type
_entity.pdbx_description
1 polymer ?
#
loop_
_entity_poly.entity_id
_entity_poly.type
_entity_poly.pdbx_seq_one_letter_code
_entity_poly.pdbx_strand_id
1 'polypeptide(L)'
;MHKDIRLHGMSGDQTEYFVMVIGNEAYQRYFFNIVQEEDQLRIFSPGNELVISADGISYQGNGGYFCEYMFGVDQPSSDLAKPDIINRLVMYGACSDDAGSVRFSDRTSGSETFDNIFFEGNAVCNYFFFVHSNLLSRKLKNQQEELVRCLGKILKRSEAVGDERDDILISEIFPLLKDDSAQLFIVKLINRYHREYRNLFRSLYFRNKKISDDDFAKLVSMASKYQIDRYQQERIRIDVMY
;
A
#
# COMPACT_ATOMS: atom_id res chain seq x y z
N MET A 1 -19.34 0.45 14.48
CA MET A 1 -18.91 1.47 13.50
C MET A 1 -17.69 2.15 14.09
N HIS A 2 -16.51 1.90 13.53
CA HIS A 2 -15.28 2.57 13.97
C HIS A 2 -15.31 4.02 13.47
N LYS A 3 -14.76 4.95 14.24
CA LYS A 3 -14.55 6.31 13.76
C LYS A 3 -13.25 6.34 12.97
N ASP A 4 -13.33 6.76 11.71
CA ASP A 4 -12.18 6.99 10.87
C ASP A 4 -12.13 8.44 10.37
N ILE A 5 -10.91 8.94 10.20
CA ILE A 5 -10.64 10.20 9.50
C ILE A 5 -9.95 9.85 8.20
N ARG A 6 -10.40 10.47 7.12
CA ARG A 6 -9.78 10.33 5.80
C ARG A 6 -9.30 11.68 5.33
N LEU A 7 -8.00 11.78 5.09
CA LEU A 7 -7.39 12.88 4.35
C LEU A 7 -7.09 12.38 2.95
N HIS A 8 -7.47 13.17 1.95
CA HIS A 8 -7.18 12.89 0.55
C HIS A 8 -6.41 14.08 0.00
N GLY A 9 -5.33 13.80 -0.72
CA GLY A 9 -4.57 14.81 -1.44
C GLY A 9 -3.77 14.23 -2.60
N MET A 10 -2.98 15.10 -3.19
CA MET A 10 -2.13 14.82 -4.35
C MET A 10 -0.69 15.10 -3.97
N SER A 11 0.23 14.26 -4.46
CA SER A 11 1.67 14.56 -4.49
C SER A 11 2.13 14.60 -5.94
N GLY A 12 2.54 15.79 -6.38
CA GLY A 12 2.77 16.09 -7.79
C GLY A 12 1.52 15.87 -8.66
N ASP A 13 1.74 15.56 -9.94
CA ASP A 13 0.65 15.40 -10.91
C ASP A 13 0.11 13.96 -11.00
N GLN A 14 0.90 12.98 -10.58
CA GLN A 14 0.66 11.57 -10.87
C GLN A 14 0.17 10.74 -9.67
N THR A 15 0.55 11.11 -8.45
CA THR A 15 0.28 10.29 -7.26
C THR A 15 -0.84 10.90 -6.41
N GLU A 16 -1.92 10.15 -6.26
CA GLU A 16 -3.00 10.43 -5.31
C GLU A 16 -2.71 9.69 -4.00
N TYR A 17 -2.96 10.32 -2.85
CA TYR A 17 -2.82 9.67 -1.55
C TYR A 17 -4.08 9.76 -0.70
N PHE A 18 -4.35 8.70 0.06
CA PHE A 18 -5.38 8.67 1.09
C PHE A 18 -4.74 8.27 2.41
N VAL A 19 -4.87 9.13 3.42
CA VAL A 19 -4.46 8.82 4.79
C VAL A 19 -5.70 8.55 5.60
N MET A 20 -5.79 7.32 6.10
CA MET A 20 -6.91 6.83 6.89
C MET A 20 -6.41 6.56 8.30
N VAL A 21 -7.06 7.17 9.28
CA VAL A 21 -6.70 6.97 10.68
C VAL A 21 -7.91 6.53 11.48
N ILE A 22 -7.77 5.40 12.17
CA ILE A 22 -8.87 4.67 12.78
C ILE A 22 -8.60 4.53 14.29
N GLY A 23 -9.60 4.84 15.12
CA GLY A 23 -9.52 4.71 16.58
C GLY A 23 -10.73 5.32 17.31
N ASN A 24 -10.99 4.89 18.55
CA ASN A 24 -12.13 5.39 19.35
C ASN A 24 -12.01 6.89 19.70
N GLU A 25 -10.77 7.38 19.79
CA GLU A 25 -10.39 8.79 19.91
C GLU A 25 -9.42 9.16 18.78
N ALA A 26 -9.82 8.80 17.57
CA ALA A 26 -9.48 9.59 16.41
C ALA A 26 -9.71 11.09 16.68
N TYR A 27 -9.31 12.07 15.89
CA TYR A 27 -9.51 13.51 16.19
C TYR A 27 -8.74 14.09 17.40
N GLN A 28 -8.65 13.41 18.55
CA GLN A 28 -8.03 13.97 19.77
C GLN A 28 -6.51 13.74 19.86
N ARG A 29 -5.96 12.80 19.08
CA ARG A 29 -4.58 12.30 19.25
C ARG A 29 -3.82 12.14 17.93
N TYR A 30 -4.22 12.86 16.89
CA TYR A 30 -3.56 12.80 15.58
C TYR A 30 -2.85 14.10 15.26
N PHE A 31 -1.71 13.95 14.58
CA PHE A 31 -0.92 15.05 14.11
C PHE A 31 -0.61 14.84 12.62
N PHE A 32 -1.28 15.62 11.78
CA PHE A 32 -0.80 15.89 10.43
C PHE A 32 -0.08 17.24 10.49
N ASN A 33 1.13 17.30 9.94
CA ASN A 33 1.78 18.58 9.69
C ASN A 33 1.94 18.73 8.18
N ILE A 34 1.26 19.72 7.61
CA ILE A 34 1.51 20.15 6.24
C ILE A 34 2.62 21.19 6.34
N VAL A 35 3.83 20.77 5.97
CA VAL A 35 4.97 21.69 5.93
C VAL A 35 4.85 22.46 4.62
N GLN A 36 4.12 23.58 4.64
CA GLN A 36 3.81 24.38 3.45
C GLN A 36 5.07 24.87 2.72
N GLU A 37 6.19 25.04 3.43
CA GLU A 37 7.47 25.45 2.85
C GLU A 37 8.14 24.33 2.04
N GLU A 38 7.82 23.06 2.32
CA GLU A 38 8.45 21.89 1.68
C GLU A 38 7.49 21.04 0.83
N ASP A 39 6.20 21.42 0.77
CA ASP A 39 5.12 20.65 0.13
C ASP A 39 5.08 19.17 0.58
N GLN A 40 5.24 18.96 1.88
CA GLN A 40 5.26 17.63 2.50
C GLN A 40 4.08 17.42 3.44
N LEU A 41 3.56 16.20 3.42
CA LEU A 41 2.60 15.72 4.41
C LEU A 41 3.28 14.77 5.37
N ARG A 42 3.39 15.17 6.64
CA ARG A 42 3.93 14.34 7.72
C ARG A 42 2.81 13.76 8.58
N ILE A 43 2.83 12.45 8.76
CA ILE A 43 1.87 11.65 9.53
C ILE A 43 2.65 10.92 10.62
N PHE A 44 2.29 11.11 11.89
CA PHE A 44 3.06 10.52 12.98
C PHE A 44 2.23 10.11 14.20
N SER A 45 2.79 9.17 14.95
CA SER A 45 2.35 8.72 16.27
C SER A 45 3.60 8.36 17.10
N PRO A 46 3.50 8.17 18.43
CA PRO A 46 4.68 7.82 19.22
C PRO A 46 5.43 6.60 18.66
N GLY A 47 6.67 6.83 18.21
CA GLY A 47 7.56 5.81 17.64
C GLY A 47 7.34 5.49 16.16
N ASN A 48 6.38 6.13 15.47
CA ASN A 48 6.10 5.91 14.06
C ASN A 48 5.93 7.21 13.29
N GLU A 49 6.43 7.23 12.06
CA GLU A 49 6.37 8.36 11.16
C GLU A 49 6.29 7.89 9.71
N LEU A 50 5.47 8.58 8.92
CA LEU A 50 5.47 8.50 7.47
C LEU A 50 5.36 9.93 6.91
N VAL A 51 6.27 10.28 6.01
CA VAL A 51 6.27 11.55 5.28
C VAL A 51 6.00 11.24 3.82
N ILE A 52 5.08 11.98 3.21
CA ILE A 52 4.85 11.99 1.77
C ILE A 52 5.45 13.28 1.24
N SER A 53 6.45 13.15 0.37
CA SER A 53 7.09 14.25 -0.37
C SER A 53 6.63 14.25 -1.83
N ALA A 54 7.11 15.23 -2.61
CA ALA A 54 6.81 15.35 -4.03
C ALA A 54 7.27 14.15 -4.88
N ASP A 55 8.31 13.43 -4.44
CA ASP A 55 8.99 12.37 -5.18
C ASP A 55 8.79 10.96 -4.59
N GLY A 56 8.29 10.86 -3.36
CA GLY A 56 8.15 9.57 -2.70
C GLY A 56 7.66 9.65 -1.26
N ILE A 57 8.11 8.69 -0.48
CA ILE A 57 7.86 8.62 0.95
C ILE A 57 9.14 8.38 1.74
N SER A 58 9.15 8.82 3.00
CA SER A 58 10.05 8.31 4.02
C SER A 58 9.26 7.78 5.19
N TYR A 59 9.74 6.70 5.81
CA TYR A 59 9.05 6.05 6.92
C TYR A 59 10.01 5.67 8.03
N GLN A 60 9.46 5.54 9.23
CA GLN A 60 10.10 4.96 10.40
C GLN A 60 9.03 4.36 11.31
N GLY A 61 9.32 3.21 11.93
CA GLY A 61 8.46 2.66 12.99
C GLY A 61 8.22 1.17 12.87
N ASN A 62 7.06 0.72 13.32
CA ASN A 62 6.69 -0.70 13.41
C ASN A 62 5.91 -1.22 12.20
N GLY A 63 5.70 -0.34 11.23
CA GLY A 63 4.86 -0.55 10.08
C GLY A 63 5.44 -1.43 8.98
N GLY A 64 4.76 -1.35 7.87
CA GLY A 64 5.13 -2.03 6.64
C GLY A 64 4.29 -1.54 5.48
N TYR A 65 4.43 -2.22 4.35
CA TYR A 65 3.61 -2.00 3.17
C TYR A 65 3.05 -3.31 2.64
N PHE A 66 1.92 -3.19 1.96
CA PHE A 66 1.27 -4.30 1.31
C PHE A 66 0.53 -3.85 0.05
N CYS A 67 0.42 -4.77 -0.89
CA CYS A 67 -0.30 -4.57 -2.14
C CYS A 67 -0.72 -5.93 -2.70
N GLU A 68 -1.68 -5.94 -3.60
CA GLU A 68 -1.97 -7.14 -4.38
C GLU A 68 -0.77 -7.51 -5.25
N TYR A 69 -0.48 -8.80 -5.36
CA TYR A 69 0.56 -9.28 -6.28
C TYR A 69 0.16 -8.96 -7.71
N MET A 70 1.10 -8.41 -8.46
CA MET A 70 0.96 -8.16 -9.89
C MET A 70 2.04 -8.93 -10.64
N PHE A 71 1.80 -9.24 -11.91
CA PHE A 71 2.83 -9.82 -12.78
C PHE A 71 4.14 -9.04 -12.69
N GLY A 72 5.26 -9.76 -12.58
CA GLY A 72 6.60 -9.18 -12.49
C GLY A 72 7.05 -8.77 -11.08
N VAL A 73 6.17 -8.82 -10.07
CA VAL A 73 6.56 -8.64 -8.66
C VAL A 73 7.20 -9.93 -8.14
N ASP A 74 8.32 -9.81 -7.43
CA ASP A 74 8.94 -10.95 -6.76
C ASP A 74 8.02 -11.53 -5.68
N GLN A 75 7.74 -12.83 -5.79
CA GLN A 75 6.87 -13.56 -4.88
C GLN A 75 7.67 -14.65 -4.17
N PRO A 76 7.79 -14.60 -2.83
CA PRO A 76 8.46 -15.64 -2.07
C PRO A 76 7.86 -17.02 -2.34
N SER A 77 8.70 -18.05 -2.42
CA SER A 77 8.26 -19.44 -2.63
C SER A 77 7.27 -19.92 -1.58
N SER A 78 7.38 -19.42 -0.35
CA SER A 78 6.46 -19.70 0.75
C SER A 78 5.05 -19.12 0.55
N ASP A 79 4.94 -18.04 -0.24
CA ASP A 79 3.67 -17.45 -0.64
C ASP A 79 3.11 -18.17 -1.87
N LEU A 80 3.94 -18.47 -2.88
CA LEU A 80 3.55 -19.25 -4.08
C LEU A 80 2.94 -20.62 -3.73
N ALA A 81 3.41 -21.26 -2.65
CA ALA A 81 2.89 -22.55 -2.21
C ALA A 81 1.45 -22.49 -1.66
N LYS A 82 0.90 -21.30 -1.43
CA LYS A 82 -0.41 -21.08 -0.81
C LYS A 82 -1.30 -20.25 -1.74
N PRO A 83 -2.24 -20.88 -2.46
CA PRO A 83 -3.03 -20.20 -3.49
C PRO A 83 -3.96 -19.12 -2.93
N ASP A 84 -4.19 -19.11 -1.61
CA ASP A 84 -4.99 -18.09 -0.94
C ASP A 84 -4.19 -16.83 -0.57
N ILE A 85 -2.87 -16.79 -0.85
CA ILE A 85 -2.04 -15.60 -0.67
C ILE A 85 -2.03 -14.81 -1.97
N ILE A 86 -2.71 -13.67 -1.93
CA ILE A 86 -2.90 -12.76 -3.07
C ILE A 86 -2.19 -11.42 -2.90
N ASN A 87 -1.78 -11.09 -1.67
CA ASN A 87 -1.10 -9.82 -1.40
C ASN A 87 0.35 -10.03 -0.91
N ARG A 88 1.24 -9.17 -1.39
CA ARG A 88 2.59 -8.97 -0.85
C ARG A 88 2.47 -8.20 0.45
N LEU A 89 3.20 -8.63 1.49
CA LEU A 89 3.36 -7.91 2.75
C LEU A 89 4.84 -7.85 3.12
N VAL A 90 5.34 -6.65 3.35
CA VAL A 90 6.72 -6.39 3.77
C VAL A 90 6.71 -5.48 4.98
N MET A 91 7.40 -5.89 6.05
CA MET A 91 7.61 -5.04 7.23
C MET A 91 8.96 -4.33 7.10
N TYR A 92 9.06 -3.10 7.61
CA TYR A 92 10.25 -2.26 7.40
C TYR A 92 11.57 -2.88 7.89
N GLY A 93 11.56 -3.57 9.03
CA GLY A 93 12.74 -4.21 9.60
C GLY A 93 12.84 -5.71 9.32
N ALA A 94 12.03 -6.27 8.42
CA ALA A 94 12.08 -7.68 8.07
C ALA A 94 13.29 -7.98 7.18
N CYS A 95 14.03 -9.02 7.54
CA CYS A 95 15.11 -9.59 6.73
C CYS A 95 14.93 -11.11 6.66
N SER A 96 15.14 -11.69 5.48
CA SER A 96 15.23 -13.14 5.34
C SER A 96 16.62 -13.61 5.73
N ASP A 97 16.71 -14.74 6.43
CA ASP A 97 17.98 -15.45 6.59
C ASP A 97 18.22 -16.48 5.49
N ASP A 98 19.42 -17.06 5.47
CA ASP A 98 19.84 -18.07 4.49
C ASP A 98 18.94 -19.34 4.52
N ALA A 99 18.17 -19.54 5.59
CA ALA A 99 17.21 -20.63 5.75
C ALA A 99 15.76 -20.23 5.34
N GLY A 100 15.55 -19.00 4.86
CA GLY A 100 14.26 -18.47 4.46
C GLY A 100 13.34 -18.06 5.63
N SER A 101 13.87 -18.00 6.85
CA SER A 101 13.15 -17.53 8.03
C SER A 101 13.18 -16.00 8.13
N VAL A 102 12.07 -15.41 8.53
CA VAL A 102 11.95 -13.95 8.69
C VAL A 102 12.48 -13.54 10.06
N ARG A 103 13.48 -12.66 10.07
CA ARG A 103 14.01 -12.01 11.28
C ARG A 103 13.72 -10.53 11.24
N PHE A 104 13.35 -9.97 12.39
CA PHE A 104 13.12 -8.54 12.53
C PHE A 104 14.35 -7.85 13.13
N SER A 105 14.64 -6.64 12.65
CA SER A 105 15.66 -5.74 13.16
C SER A 105 15.06 -4.43 13.65
N ASP A 106 15.86 -3.64 14.38
CA ASP A 106 15.48 -2.28 14.79
C ASP A 106 15.78 -1.23 13.69
N ARG A 107 16.31 -1.65 12.53
CA ARG A 107 16.50 -0.78 11.36
C ARG A 107 15.20 -0.77 10.57
N THR A 108 14.29 0.14 10.92
CA THR A 108 12.96 0.25 10.30
C THR A 108 12.70 1.58 9.62
N SER A 109 13.73 2.43 9.52
CA SER A 109 13.67 3.67 8.77
C SER A 109 14.09 3.46 7.33
N GLY A 110 13.42 4.10 6.39
CA GLY A 110 13.75 4.04 4.97
C GLY A 110 13.05 5.13 4.17
N SER A 111 13.34 5.17 2.88
CA SER A 111 12.71 6.07 1.93
C SER A 111 12.59 5.38 0.58
N GLU A 112 11.50 5.63 -0.12
CA GLU A 112 11.19 5.02 -1.41
C GLU A 112 10.60 6.07 -2.35
N THR A 113 11.07 6.09 -3.60
CA THR A 113 10.49 6.97 -4.63
C THR A 113 9.17 6.39 -5.13
N PHE A 114 8.27 7.23 -5.65
CA PHE A 114 7.04 6.74 -6.25
C PHE A 114 7.31 5.77 -7.41
N ASP A 115 8.31 6.07 -8.24
CA ASP A 115 8.73 5.18 -9.32
C ASP A 115 9.08 3.79 -8.80
N ASN A 116 9.86 3.69 -7.72
CA ASN A 116 10.22 2.41 -7.14
C ASN A 116 9.01 1.70 -6.50
N ILE A 117 8.15 2.43 -5.80
CA ILE A 117 6.93 1.89 -5.18
C ILE A 117 6.02 1.23 -6.23
N PHE A 118 5.74 1.91 -7.34
CA PHE A 118 4.88 1.36 -8.40
C PHE A 118 5.61 0.37 -9.33
N PHE A 119 6.95 0.33 -9.29
CA PHE A 119 7.74 -0.68 -9.98
C PHE A 119 7.78 -2.00 -9.20
N GLU A 120 8.25 -1.97 -7.95
CA GLU A 120 8.40 -3.15 -7.09
C GLU A 120 7.07 -3.64 -6.50
N GLY A 121 6.13 -2.74 -6.25
CA GLY A 121 4.79 -3.04 -5.75
C GLY A 121 3.78 -3.25 -6.87
N ASN A 122 2.50 -3.03 -6.57
CA ASN A 122 1.45 -3.01 -7.58
C ASN A 122 1.58 -1.72 -8.41
N ALA A 123 1.43 -1.81 -9.73
CA ALA A 123 1.61 -0.66 -10.62
C ALA A 123 0.58 0.45 -10.39
N VAL A 124 -0.57 0.15 -9.77
CA VAL A 124 -1.66 1.10 -9.60
C VAL A 124 -1.83 1.54 -8.16
N CYS A 125 -1.88 0.61 -7.20
CA CYS A 125 -2.28 0.91 -5.81
C CYS A 125 -1.43 0.18 -4.77
N ASN A 126 -0.82 0.94 -3.85
CA ASN A 126 0.00 0.40 -2.77
C ASN A 126 -0.45 0.96 -1.42
N TYR A 127 -0.42 0.12 -0.38
CA TYR A 127 -0.78 0.51 0.97
C TYR A 127 0.42 0.45 1.90
N PHE A 128 0.47 1.39 2.83
CA PHE A 128 1.40 1.45 3.94
C PHE A 128 0.60 1.50 5.23
N PHE A 129 1.17 0.98 6.31
CA PHE A 129 0.49 1.03 7.59
C PHE A 129 1.48 1.12 8.74
N PHE A 130 1.02 1.66 9.86
CA PHE A 130 1.66 1.49 11.17
C PHE A 130 0.59 1.55 12.26
N VAL A 131 0.94 1.07 13.45
CA VAL A 131 0.00 0.96 14.57
C VAL A 131 0.59 1.61 15.80
N HIS A 132 -0.20 2.45 16.45
CA HIS A 132 0.07 2.89 17.81
C HIS A 132 -0.87 2.15 18.76
N SER A 133 -0.32 1.47 19.77
CA SER A 133 -1.09 0.74 20.77
C SER A 133 -0.25 0.61 22.05
N ASN A 134 -0.92 0.69 23.20
CA ASN A 134 -0.26 0.49 24.50
C ASN A 134 -0.02 -0.99 24.82
N LEU A 135 -0.68 -1.90 24.08
CA LEU A 135 -0.50 -3.35 24.23
C LEU A 135 0.71 -3.89 23.48
N LEU A 136 1.21 -3.15 22.50
CA LEU A 136 2.41 -3.53 21.75
C LEU A 136 3.66 -3.44 22.63
N SER A 137 4.63 -4.32 22.36
CA SER A 137 5.92 -4.30 23.04
C SER A 137 6.61 -2.93 22.97
N ARG A 138 7.47 -2.59 23.94
CA ARG A 138 8.30 -1.37 23.84
C ARG A 138 9.43 -1.49 22.83
N LYS A 139 9.85 -2.71 22.46
CA LYS A 139 10.96 -2.94 21.53
C LYS A 139 10.42 -3.06 20.11
N LEU A 140 10.99 -2.30 19.18
CA LEU A 140 10.48 -2.18 17.82
C LEU A 140 10.49 -3.50 17.05
N LYS A 141 11.56 -4.27 17.21
CA LYS A 141 11.63 -5.65 16.72
C LYS A 141 10.41 -6.50 17.12
N ASN A 142 10.04 -6.45 18.40
CA ASN A 142 8.94 -7.26 18.94
C ASN A 142 7.58 -6.73 18.46
N GLN A 143 7.43 -5.40 18.33
CA GLN A 143 6.20 -4.81 17.76
C GLN A 143 5.93 -5.33 16.35
N GLN A 144 6.93 -5.34 15.48
CA GLN A 144 6.77 -5.85 14.11
C GLN A 144 6.39 -7.33 14.09
N GLU A 145 7.01 -8.15 14.95
CA GLU A 145 6.69 -9.57 15.07
C GLU A 145 5.24 -9.80 15.57
N GLU A 146 4.81 -9.04 16.57
CA GLU A 146 3.45 -9.05 17.10
C GLU A 146 2.43 -8.63 16.01
N LEU A 147 2.74 -7.58 15.26
CA LEU A 147 1.89 -7.08 14.17
C LEU A 147 1.77 -8.08 13.03
N VAL A 148 2.86 -8.72 12.59
CA VAL A 148 2.78 -9.75 11.55
C VAL A 148 2.00 -10.97 12.02
N ARG A 149 2.16 -11.39 13.27
CA ARG A 149 1.36 -12.48 13.85
C ARG A 149 -0.12 -12.14 13.92
N CYS A 150 -0.44 -10.89 14.25
CA CYS A 150 -1.80 -10.41 14.42
C CYS A 150 -2.51 -10.17 13.07
N LEU A 151 -1.86 -9.42 12.16
CA LEU A 151 -2.47 -8.86 10.96
C LEU A 151 -2.05 -9.59 9.68
N GLY A 152 -0.90 -10.28 9.68
CA GLY A 152 -0.28 -10.79 8.47
C GLY A 152 -1.15 -11.74 7.66
N LYS A 153 -2.00 -12.55 8.33
CA LYS A 153 -2.94 -13.43 7.63
C LYS A 153 -4.00 -12.65 6.85
N ILE A 154 -4.60 -11.62 7.44
CA ILE A 154 -5.61 -10.80 6.76
C ILE A 154 -4.95 -9.97 5.65
N LEU A 155 -3.83 -9.31 5.96
CA LEU A 155 -3.13 -8.48 4.98
C LEU A 155 -2.69 -9.25 3.75
N LYS A 156 -2.27 -10.52 3.90
CA LYS A 156 -1.85 -11.38 2.77
C LYS A 156 -3.00 -11.93 1.91
N ARG A 157 -4.25 -11.87 2.39
CA ARG A 157 -5.36 -12.67 1.83
C ARG A 157 -6.65 -11.88 1.57
N SER A 158 -6.73 -10.64 2.03
CA SER A 158 -7.92 -9.81 1.85
C SER A 158 -8.04 -9.36 0.40
N GLU A 159 -9.17 -9.70 -0.23
CA GLU A 159 -9.56 -9.23 -1.56
C GLU A 159 -9.80 -7.71 -1.58
N ALA A 160 -10.09 -7.12 -0.41
CA ALA A 160 -10.33 -5.68 -0.28
C ALA A 160 -9.11 -4.83 -0.69
N VAL A 161 -7.90 -5.41 -0.71
CA VAL A 161 -6.68 -4.74 -1.17
C VAL A 161 -6.75 -4.48 -2.67
N GLY A 162 -7.02 -5.51 -3.48
CA GLY A 162 -7.15 -5.43 -4.95
C GLY A 162 -8.42 -4.72 -5.39
N ASP A 163 -9.53 -4.93 -4.68
CA ASP A 163 -10.80 -4.25 -4.91
C ASP A 163 -10.79 -2.76 -4.48
N GLU A 164 -9.71 -2.30 -3.85
CA GLU A 164 -9.58 -0.94 -3.33
C GLU A 164 -10.68 -0.56 -2.32
N ARG A 165 -11.20 -1.55 -1.58
CA ARG A 165 -12.31 -1.43 -0.61
C ARG A 165 -11.79 -1.13 0.79
N ASP A 166 -11.35 0.11 0.97
CA ASP A 166 -10.75 0.60 2.21
C ASP A 166 -11.66 0.40 3.45
N ASP A 167 -12.97 0.51 3.27
CA ASP A 167 -13.97 0.29 4.33
C ASP A 167 -13.96 -1.15 4.85
N ILE A 168 -13.90 -2.13 3.95
CA ILE A 168 -13.83 -3.56 4.29
C ILE A 168 -12.48 -3.85 4.94
N LEU A 169 -11.39 -3.40 4.31
CA LEU A 169 -10.03 -3.62 4.80
C LEU A 169 -9.85 -3.13 6.25
N ILE A 170 -10.32 -1.91 6.55
CA ILE A 170 -10.29 -1.36 7.91
C ILE A 170 -11.11 -2.22 8.88
N SER A 171 -12.30 -2.65 8.47
CA SER A 171 -13.19 -3.47 9.32
C SER A 171 -12.63 -4.86 9.61
N GLU A 172 -11.75 -5.38 8.76
CA GLU A 172 -11.06 -6.66 8.97
C GLU A 172 -9.82 -6.51 9.85
N ILE A 173 -9.05 -5.43 9.69
CA ILE A 173 -7.77 -5.23 10.39
C ILE A 173 -7.98 -4.71 11.81
N PHE A 174 -8.75 -3.62 11.97
CA PHE A 174 -8.80 -2.88 13.24
C PHE A 174 -9.26 -3.73 14.44
N PRO A 175 -10.31 -4.58 14.33
CA PRO A 175 -10.74 -5.43 15.45
C PRO A 175 -9.68 -6.43 15.93
N LEU A 176 -8.70 -6.79 15.09
CA LEU A 176 -7.64 -7.73 15.46
C LEU A 176 -6.65 -7.16 16.46
N LEU A 177 -6.53 -5.83 16.53
CA LEU A 177 -5.64 -5.14 17.46
C LEU A 177 -6.06 -5.36 18.92
N LYS A 178 -7.34 -5.62 19.17
CA LYS A 178 -7.91 -5.89 20.52
C LYS A 178 -7.52 -4.85 21.57
N ASP A 179 -7.36 -3.60 21.16
CA ASP A 179 -7.02 -2.46 22.01
C ASP A 179 -7.91 -1.28 21.64
N ASP A 180 -8.82 -0.91 22.55
CA ASP A 180 -9.73 0.21 22.37
C ASP A 180 -9.02 1.57 22.30
N SER A 181 -7.78 1.64 22.75
CA SER A 181 -6.91 2.82 22.68
C SER A 181 -5.99 2.82 21.46
N ALA A 182 -5.99 1.76 20.67
CA ALA A 182 -5.14 1.66 19.49
C ALA A 182 -5.57 2.64 18.40
N GLN A 183 -4.56 3.04 17.63
CA GLN A 183 -4.70 3.80 16.41
C GLN A 183 -4.07 3.02 15.27
N LEU A 184 -4.85 2.76 14.24
CA LEU A 184 -4.38 2.19 12.99
C LEU A 184 -4.25 3.33 11.98
N PHE A 185 -3.09 3.41 11.33
CA PHE A 185 -2.83 4.31 10.23
C PHE A 185 -2.69 3.48 8.97
N ILE A 186 -3.47 3.79 7.95
CA ILE A 186 -3.33 3.22 6.60
C ILE A 186 -3.12 4.37 5.64
N VAL A 187 -2.05 4.31 4.85
CA VAL A 187 -1.75 5.26 3.79
C VAL A 187 -1.83 4.52 2.47
N LYS A 188 -2.74 4.94 1.59
CA LYS A 188 -2.92 4.39 0.25
C LYS A 188 -2.32 5.36 -0.76
N LEU A 189 -1.48 4.84 -1.66
CA LEU A 189 -0.92 5.58 -2.78
C LEU A 189 -1.46 5.01 -4.09
N ILE A 190 -1.92 5.89 -4.98
CA ILE A 190 -2.45 5.51 -6.29
C ILE A 190 -1.73 6.28 -7.39
N ASN A 191 -1.17 5.57 -8.36
CA ASN A 191 -0.71 6.20 -9.60
C ASN A 191 -1.91 6.45 -10.52
N ARG A 192 -2.31 7.71 -10.66
CA ARG A 192 -3.52 8.11 -11.42
C ARG A 192 -3.41 7.78 -12.89
N TYR A 193 -2.23 7.94 -13.48
CA TYR A 193 -2.00 7.66 -14.89
C TYR A 193 -2.12 6.16 -15.17
N HIS A 194 -1.53 5.33 -14.33
CA HIS A 194 -1.68 3.87 -14.41
C HIS A 194 -3.12 3.44 -14.14
N ARG A 195 -3.81 4.07 -13.19
CA ARG A 195 -5.24 3.81 -12.91
C ARG A 195 -6.13 4.12 -14.11
N GLU A 196 -5.91 5.26 -14.77
CA GLU A 196 -6.66 5.64 -15.97
C GLU A 196 -6.41 4.65 -17.12
N TYR A 197 -5.15 4.25 -17.34
CA TYR A 197 -4.80 3.22 -18.32
C TYR A 197 -5.46 1.88 -18.02
N ARG A 198 -5.39 1.41 -16.76
CA ARG A 198 -6.06 0.19 -16.29
C ARG A 198 -7.56 0.25 -16.56
N ASN A 199 -8.20 1.36 -16.19
CA ASN A 199 -9.64 1.54 -16.37
C ASN A 199 -10.05 1.53 -17.84
N LEU A 200 -9.29 2.21 -18.71
CA LEU A 200 -9.54 2.18 -20.14
C LEU A 200 -9.37 0.75 -20.68
N PHE A 201 -8.25 0.09 -20.40
CA PHE A 201 -8.01 -1.28 -20.85
C PHE A 201 -9.10 -2.24 -20.38
N ARG A 202 -9.49 -2.18 -19.09
CA ARG A 202 -10.58 -2.97 -18.52
C ARG A 202 -11.89 -2.75 -19.26
N SER A 203 -12.27 -1.49 -19.51
CA SER A 203 -13.50 -1.18 -20.23
C SER A 203 -13.54 -1.77 -21.64
N LEU A 204 -12.41 -1.75 -22.35
CA LEU A 204 -12.28 -2.26 -23.72
C LEU A 204 -12.24 -3.79 -23.74
N TYR A 205 -11.44 -4.40 -22.87
CA TYR A 205 -11.27 -5.84 -22.77
C TYR A 205 -12.57 -6.55 -22.36
N PHE A 206 -13.27 -6.07 -21.33
CA PHE A 206 -14.49 -6.73 -20.87
C PHE A 206 -15.69 -6.54 -21.82
N ARG A 207 -15.68 -5.50 -22.66
CA ARG A 207 -16.73 -5.30 -23.68
C ARG A 207 -16.67 -6.33 -24.79
N ASN A 208 -15.47 -6.64 -25.29
CA ASN A 208 -15.29 -7.41 -26.53
C ASN A 208 -14.51 -8.72 -26.34
N LYS A 209 -13.92 -8.95 -25.15
CA LYS A 209 -12.94 -10.03 -24.84
C LYS A 209 -11.75 -10.12 -25.82
N LYS A 210 -11.61 -9.10 -26.67
CA LYS A 210 -10.56 -8.88 -27.66
C LYS A 210 -10.46 -7.38 -27.91
N ILE A 211 -9.25 -6.87 -28.07
CA ILE A 211 -9.01 -5.45 -28.35
C ILE A 211 -8.85 -5.29 -29.86
N SER A 212 -9.62 -4.38 -30.45
CA SER A 212 -9.47 -4.01 -31.87
C SER A 212 -8.26 -3.10 -32.06
N ASP A 213 -7.80 -2.96 -33.30
CA ASP A 213 -6.66 -2.07 -33.62
C ASP A 213 -6.96 -0.61 -33.23
N ASP A 214 -8.20 -0.15 -33.45
CA ASP A 214 -8.66 1.19 -33.07
C ASP A 214 -8.64 1.40 -31.54
N ASP A 215 -9.03 0.37 -30.78
CA ASP A 215 -9.01 0.42 -29.32
C ASP A 215 -7.57 0.34 -28.78
N PHE A 216 -6.70 -0.42 -29.45
CA PHE A 216 -5.28 -0.46 -29.14
C PHE A 216 -4.61 0.89 -29.41
N ALA A 217 -4.96 1.60 -30.49
CA ALA A 217 -4.44 2.93 -30.78
C ALA A 217 -4.76 3.95 -29.66
N LYS A 218 -5.95 3.86 -29.05
CA LYS A 218 -6.33 4.69 -27.89
C LYS A 218 -5.43 4.41 -26.67
N LEU A 219 -5.16 3.13 -26.41
CA LEU A 219 -4.27 2.72 -25.31
C LEU A 219 -2.84 3.23 -25.53
N VAL A 220 -2.32 3.13 -26.75
CA VAL A 220 -0.98 3.64 -27.12
C VAL A 220 -0.92 5.16 -26.95
N SER A 221 -1.95 5.88 -27.40
CA SER A 221 -2.01 7.33 -27.23
C SER A 221 -2.01 7.75 -25.76
N MET A 222 -2.80 7.06 -24.91
CA MET A 222 -2.84 7.32 -23.47
C MET A 222 -1.49 7.01 -22.80
N ALA A 223 -0.89 5.85 -23.10
CA ALA A 223 0.39 5.48 -22.56
C ALA A 223 1.49 6.47 -22.95
N SER A 224 1.48 6.97 -24.19
CA SER A 224 2.42 8.01 -24.63
C SER A 224 2.19 9.35 -23.92
N LYS A 225 0.92 9.75 -23.72
CA LYS A 225 0.58 10.99 -23.00
C LYS A 225 1.07 10.96 -21.56
N TYR A 226 0.92 9.81 -20.90
CA TYR A 226 1.28 9.62 -19.50
C TYR A 226 2.67 9.01 -19.29
N GLN A 227 3.44 8.82 -20.35
CA GLN A 227 4.78 8.23 -20.31
C GLN A 227 4.85 6.86 -19.60
N ILE A 228 3.80 6.05 -19.72
CA ILE A 228 3.75 4.71 -19.14
C ILE A 228 4.64 3.81 -19.98
N ASP A 229 5.70 3.25 -19.40
CA ASP A 229 6.60 2.37 -20.12
C ASP A 229 5.92 1.04 -20.51
N ARG A 230 6.52 0.34 -21.49
CA ARG A 230 5.93 -0.89 -22.04
C ARG A 230 5.80 -2.01 -21.02
N TYR A 231 6.73 -2.08 -20.05
CA TYR A 231 6.71 -3.11 -19.03
C TYR A 231 5.54 -2.86 -18.06
N GLN A 232 5.37 -1.63 -17.57
CA GLN A 232 4.20 -1.27 -16.74
C GLN A 232 2.87 -1.48 -17.47
N GLN A 233 2.80 -1.13 -18.76
CA GLN A 233 1.62 -1.42 -19.58
C GLN A 233 1.32 -2.92 -19.63
N GLU A 234 2.32 -3.80 -19.77
CA GLU A 234 2.12 -5.26 -19.78
C GLU A 234 1.61 -5.75 -18.42
N ARG A 235 2.22 -5.32 -17.32
CA ARG A 235 1.83 -5.69 -15.95
C ARG A 235 0.36 -5.36 -15.68
N ILE A 236 -0.05 -4.12 -15.99
CA ILE A 236 -1.43 -3.66 -15.80
C ILE A 236 -2.42 -4.45 -16.68
N ARG A 237 -2.01 -4.82 -17.90
CA ARG A 237 -2.89 -5.59 -18.80
C ARG A 237 -3.11 -7.01 -18.31
N ILE A 238 -2.04 -7.69 -17.88
CA ILE A 238 -2.10 -9.04 -17.33
C ILE A 238 -2.98 -9.06 -16.07
N ASP A 239 -2.78 -8.08 -15.18
CA ASP A 239 -3.58 -7.89 -13.95
C ASP A 239 -5.09 -7.72 -14.21
N VAL A 240 -5.47 -7.12 -15.33
CA VAL A 240 -6.89 -6.98 -15.70
C VAL A 240 -7.46 -8.25 -16.36
N MET A 241 -6.60 -9.06 -16.97
CA MET A 241 -7.01 -10.25 -17.72
C MET A 241 -7.20 -11.49 -16.83
N TYR A 242 -6.49 -11.55 -15.70
CA TYR A 242 -6.44 -12.69 -14.78
C TYR A 242 -6.94 -12.30 -13.40
#